data_AF-A0A525JTV8-F1
#
_entry.id   AF-A0A525JTV8-F1
#
_cell.length_a   1.000
_cell.length_b   1.000
_cell.length_c   1.000
_cell.angle_alpha   90.00
_cell.angle_beta   90.00
_cell.angle_gamma   90.00
#
_symmetry.space_group_name_H-M   'P 1'
#
loop_
_entity.id
_entity.type
_entity.pdbx_description
1 polymer ?
#
loop_
_entity_poly.entity_id
_entity_poly.type
_entity_poly.pdbx_seq_one_letter_code
_entity_poly.pdbx_strand_id
1 'polypeptide(L)'
;MVDLIFAASGWRRVSAVGGSEQADSDLILEQAATGERAFVQVKSAATPVVLHDYLDRFAASGLDRMFFVCHSPKGRLEAQQPGVHLWLGETLTEQAIKAGLFAWLIEKVR
;
A
#
# COMPACT_ATOMS: atom_id res chain seq x y z
N MET A 1 -3.89 10.46 -0.23
CA MET A 1 -2.93 10.39 -1.35
C MET A 1 -2.75 8.98 -1.86
N VAL A 2 -2.40 8.01 -1.01
CA VAL A 2 -2.16 6.61 -1.41
C VAL A 2 -3.32 6.03 -2.23
N ASP A 3 -4.56 6.21 -1.79
CA ASP A 3 -5.77 5.79 -2.52
C ASP A 3 -5.89 6.41 -3.94
N LEU A 4 -5.52 7.69 -4.10
CA LEU A 4 -5.53 8.37 -5.40
C LEU A 4 -4.46 7.81 -6.34
N ILE A 5 -3.28 7.45 -5.82
CA ILE A 5 -2.21 6.81 -6.60
C ILE A 5 -2.72 5.50 -7.19
N PHE A 6 -3.37 4.69 -6.35
CA PHE A 6 -3.93 3.41 -6.77
C PHE A 6 -5.06 3.58 -7.78
N ALA A 7 -6.00 4.49 -7.53
CA ALA A 7 -7.08 4.80 -8.46
C ALA A 7 -6.57 5.21 -9.85
N ALA A 8 -5.57 6.11 -9.90
CA ALA A 8 -4.93 6.52 -11.14
C ALA A 8 -4.19 5.39 -11.86
N SER A 9 -3.80 4.34 -11.12
CA SER A 9 -3.07 3.17 -11.63
C SER A 9 -3.98 1.99 -12.01
N GLY A 10 -5.30 2.20 -12.07
CA GLY A 10 -6.25 1.16 -12.47
C GLY A 10 -6.67 0.19 -11.36
N TRP A 11 -6.33 0.50 -10.11
CA TRP A 11 -6.84 -0.22 -8.94
C TRP A 11 -8.14 0.40 -8.46
N ARG A 12 -9.13 -0.44 -8.16
CA ARG A 12 -10.41 -0.03 -7.57
C ARG A 12 -10.50 -0.49 -6.13
N ARG A 13 -10.97 0.39 -5.24
CA ARG A 13 -11.27 0.00 -3.87
C ARG A 13 -12.42 -0.97 -3.86
N VAL A 14 -12.27 -2.08 -3.13
CA VAL A 14 -13.36 -3.03 -2.89
C VAL A 14 -13.84 -2.89 -1.44
N SER A 15 -15.14 -2.69 -1.27
CA SER A 15 -15.77 -2.71 0.04
C SER A 15 -15.82 -4.15 0.53
N ALA A 16 -15.07 -4.42 1.60
CA ALA A 16 -15.04 -5.62 2.44
C ALA A 16 -16.05 -6.74 2.08
N VAL A 17 -15.56 -7.84 1.50
CA VAL A 17 -16.27 -9.13 1.54
C VAL A 17 -15.96 -9.73 2.90
N GLY A 18 -16.92 -9.69 3.84
CA GLY A 18 -16.69 -9.92 5.27
C GLY A 18 -15.88 -11.19 5.60
N GLY A 19 -15.01 -11.06 6.60
CA GLY A 19 -14.20 -12.14 7.16
C GLY A 19 -13.16 -11.59 8.13
N SER A 20 -12.62 -12.43 9.01
CA SER A 20 -11.53 -12.10 9.96
C SER A 20 -10.23 -11.62 9.28
N GLU A 21 -10.16 -11.73 7.95
CA GLU A 21 -9.05 -11.34 7.08
C GLU A 21 -8.91 -9.81 6.89
N GLN A 22 -9.89 -9.01 7.35
CA GLN A 22 -9.94 -7.55 7.18
C GLN A 22 -9.46 -6.71 8.35
N ALA A 23 -9.23 -7.30 9.52
CA ALA A 23 -9.24 -6.55 10.78
C ALA A 23 -8.19 -5.43 10.93
N ASP A 24 -7.18 -5.36 10.06
CA ASP A 24 -6.09 -4.39 10.23
C ASP A 24 -5.45 -3.97 8.88
N SER A 25 -6.21 -3.83 7.79
CA SER A 25 -5.68 -3.26 6.53
C SER A 25 -6.41 -1.98 6.18
N ASP A 26 -5.69 -0.94 5.75
CA ASP A 26 -6.29 0.37 5.49
C ASP A 26 -7.14 0.36 4.21
N LEU A 27 -6.71 -0.39 3.19
CA LEU A 27 -7.41 -0.55 1.92
C LEU A 27 -7.32 -1.99 1.43
N ILE A 28 -8.42 -2.49 0.85
CA ILE A 28 -8.41 -3.63 -0.06
C ILE A 28 -8.71 -3.11 -1.46
N LEU A 29 -7.90 -3.52 -2.42
CA LEU A 29 -7.95 -3.08 -3.80
C LEU A 29 -8.07 -4.29 -4.73
N GLU A 30 -8.67 -4.06 -5.89
CA GLU A 30 -8.67 -5.01 -7.00
C GLU A 30 -8.14 -4.32 -8.27
N GLN A 31 -7.30 -5.00 -9.03
CA GLN A 31 -6.78 -4.53 -10.30
C GLN A 31 -7.82 -4.82 -11.40
N ALA A 32 -8.27 -3.79 -12.12
CA ALA A 32 -9.44 -3.91 -13.01
C ALA A 32 -9.25 -4.83 -14.25
N ALA A 33 -8.02 -4.97 -14.75
CA ALA A 33 -7.66 -5.77 -15.91
C ALA A 33 -7.29 -7.23 -15.58
N THR A 34 -6.75 -7.52 -14.39
CA THR A 34 -6.27 -8.86 -13.99
C THR A 34 -7.14 -9.52 -12.94
N GLY A 35 -7.91 -8.73 -12.18
CA GLY A 35 -8.66 -9.21 -11.02
C GLY A 35 -7.78 -9.48 -9.79
N GLU A 36 -6.48 -9.20 -9.86
CA GLU A 36 -5.57 -9.33 -8.71
C GLU A 36 -6.06 -8.50 -7.53
N ARG A 37 -6.03 -9.07 -6.34
CA ARG A 37 -6.43 -8.41 -5.10
C ARG A 37 -5.21 -8.04 -4.28
N ALA A 38 -5.23 -6.83 -3.75
CA ALA A 38 -4.16 -6.32 -2.92
C ALA A 38 -4.72 -5.77 -1.61
N PHE A 39 -3.95 -5.90 -0.52
CA PHE A 39 -4.16 -5.04 0.63
C PHE A 39 -3.06 -3.99 0.73
N VAL A 40 -3.43 -2.84 1.28
CA VAL A 40 -2.54 -1.72 1.50
C VAL A 40 -2.52 -1.40 2.98
N GLN A 41 -1.32 -1.26 3.54
CA GLN A 41 -1.11 -0.66 4.84
C GLN A 41 -0.31 0.62 4.70
N VAL A 42 -0.81 1.71 5.28
CA VAL A 42 -0.15 3.00 5.37
C VAL A 42 0.25 3.26 6.82
N LYS A 43 1.51 3.67 7.04
CA LYS A 43 2.02 4.08 8.35
C LYS A 43 2.79 5.40 8.21
N SER A 44 2.62 6.29 9.18
CA SER A 44 3.45 7.48 9.29
C SER A 44 4.89 7.11 9.68
N ALA A 45 5.04 6.15 10.59
CA ALA A 45 6.31 5.55 10.97
C ALA A 45 6.13 4.06 11.30
N ALA A 46 7.13 3.24 10.94
CA ALA A 46 7.13 1.80 11.21
C ALA A 46 8.54 1.30 11.51
N THR A 47 8.64 0.28 12.35
CA THR A 47 9.87 -0.47 12.62
C THR A 47 9.88 -1.79 11.84
N PRO A 48 11.00 -2.52 11.76
CA PRO A 48 11.04 -3.83 11.12
C PRO A 48 10.06 -4.84 11.73
N VAL A 49 9.85 -4.78 13.05
CA VAL A 49 8.88 -5.62 13.76
C VAL A 49 7.46 -5.37 13.26
N VAL A 50 7.09 -4.10 13.07
CA VAL A 50 5.78 -3.75 12.51
C VAL A 50 5.66 -4.27 11.08
N LEU A 51 6.69 -4.11 10.25
CA LEU A 51 6.65 -4.65 8.89
C LEU A 51 6.44 -6.18 8.90
N HIS A 52 7.15 -6.90 9.76
CA HIS A 52 7.08 -8.37 9.82
C HIS A 52 5.68 -8.88 10.17
N ASP A 53 5.00 -8.24 11.14
CA ASP A 53 3.60 -8.56 11.48
C ASP A 53 2.68 -8.49 10.25
N TYR A 54 2.85 -7.47 9.41
CA TYR A 54 2.06 -7.35 8.19
C TYR A 54 2.46 -8.34 7.09
N LEU A 55 3.73 -8.77 7.04
CA LEU A 55 4.17 -9.82 6.12
C LEU A 55 3.55 -11.17 6.51
N ASP A 56 3.50 -11.49 7.80
CA ASP A 56 2.87 -12.71 8.30
C ASP A 56 1.37 -12.73 7.98
N ARG A 57 0.72 -11.57 8.14
CA ARG A 57 -0.70 -11.41 7.80
C ARG A 57 -0.96 -11.48 6.29
N PHE A 58 -0.05 -10.97 5.47
CA PHE A 58 -0.11 -11.15 4.01
C PHE A 58 -0.06 -12.63 3.64
N ALA A 59 0.90 -13.36 4.20
CA ALA A 59 1.07 -14.79 3.93
C ALA A 59 -0.20 -15.59 4.29
N ALA A 60 -0.94 -15.17 5.31
CA ALA A 60 -2.21 -15.80 5.72
C ALA A 60 -3.45 -15.34 4.93
N SER A 61 -3.36 -14.25 4.15
CA SER A 61 -4.53 -13.57 3.57
C SER A 61 -5.08 -14.17 2.26
N GLY A 62 -4.28 -14.97 1.55
CA GLY A 62 -4.63 -15.45 0.20
C GLY A 62 -4.81 -14.34 -0.85
N LEU A 63 -4.29 -13.13 -0.57
CA LEU A 63 -4.26 -12.02 -1.52
C LEU A 63 -3.03 -12.12 -2.44
N ASP A 64 -3.12 -11.52 -3.62
CA ASP A 64 -2.05 -11.60 -4.63
C ASP A 64 -0.91 -10.63 -4.33
N ARG A 65 -1.25 -9.47 -3.73
CA ARG A 65 -0.28 -8.40 -3.47
C ARG A 65 -0.46 -7.72 -2.12
N MET A 66 0.65 -7.19 -1.61
CA MET A 66 0.73 -6.34 -0.44
C MET A 66 1.47 -5.06 -0.79
N PHE A 67 0.90 -3.92 -0.43
CA PHE A 67 1.59 -2.64 -0.47
C PHE A 67 1.77 -2.10 0.95
N PHE A 68 3.01 -2.00 1.40
CA PHE A 68 3.35 -1.37 2.66
C PHE A 68 3.94 0.01 2.42
N VAL A 69 3.19 1.04 2.79
CA VAL A 69 3.54 2.43 2.58
C VAL A 69 3.99 3.03 3.92
N CYS A 70 5.22 3.52 3.98
CA CYS A 70 5.75 4.15 5.20
C CYS A 70 6.47 5.46 4.87
N HIS A 71 6.01 6.57 5.47
CA HIS A 71 6.63 7.88 5.25
C HIS A 71 7.98 8.00 5.97
N SER A 72 8.05 7.68 7.26
CA SER A 72 9.24 7.85 8.10
C SER A 72 9.64 6.53 8.78
N PRO A 73 10.32 5.62 8.07
CA PRO A 73 10.75 4.34 8.64
C PRO A 73 11.72 4.55 9.82
N LYS A 74 11.52 3.78 10.89
CA LYS A 74 12.38 3.74 12.07
C LYS A 74 13.31 2.54 11.96
N GLY A 75 14.43 2.76 11.28
CA GLY A 75 15.37 1.71 10.90
C GLY A 75 15.18 1.24 9.46
N ARG A 76 15.88 0.17 9.09
CA ARG A 76 15.87 -0.40 7.74
C ARG A 76 14.67 -1.33 7.56
N LEU A 77 13.74 -0.95 6.70
CA LEU A 77 12.59 -1.77 6.31
C LEU A 77 12.90 -2.45 4.98
N GLU A 78 12.92 -3.78 4.96
CA GLU A 78 13.23 -4.58 3.78
C GLU A 78 12.30 -5.78 3.70
N ALA A 79 11.88 -6.10 2.47
CA ALA A 79 11.04 -7.24 2.13
C ALA A 79 11.35 -7.62 0.68
N GLN A 80 11.60 -8.89 0.42
CA GLN A 80 11.95 -9.41 -0.92
C GLN A 80 11.01 -10.54 -1.37
N GLN A 81 9.87 -10.71 -0.69
CA GLN A 81 8.90 -11.73 -1.05
C GLN A 81 8.12 -11.33 -2.30
N PRO A 82 7.77 -12.29 -3.18
CA PRO A 82 6.86 -12.04 -4.31
C PRO A 82 5.55 -11.42 -3.85
N GLY A 83 5.03 -10.48 -4.64
CA GLY A 83 3.77 -9.79 -4.34
C GLY A 83 3.88 -8.71 -3.25
N VAL A 84 5.03 -8.56 -2.58
CA VAL A 84 5.25 -7.49 -1.58
C VAL A 84 5.89 -6.28 -2.22
N HIS A 85 5.32 -5.11 -1.96
CA HIS A 85 5.77 -3.82 -2.44
C HIS A 85 5.97 -2.86 -1.27
N LEU A 86 7.20 -2.40 -1.06
CA LEU A 86 7.52 -1.39 -0.05
C LEU A 86 7.61 -0.01 -0.70
N TRP A 87 6.79 0.94 -0.24
CA TRP A 87 6.86 2.34 -0.65
C TRP A 87 7.33 3.17 0.54
N LEU A 88 8.63 3.46 0.58
CA LEU A 88 9.27 4.21 1.66
C LEU A 88 9.60 5.62 1.19
N GLY A 89 9.28 6.64 1.99
CA GLY A 89 9.71 8.04 1.76
C GLY A 89 9.67 8.49 0.30
N GLU A 90 10.84 8.50 -0.35
CA GLU A 90 11.04 8.89 -1.75
C GLU A 90 10.21 8.07 -2.75
N THR A 91 10.11 6.74 -2.57
CA THR A 91 9.33 5.88 -3.47
C THR A 91 7.86 6.28 -3.50
N LEU A 92 7.28 6.66 -2.35
CA LEU A 92 5.89 7.14 -2.30
C LEU A 92 5.72 8.42 -3.14
N THR A 93 6.70 9.32 -3.08
CA THR A 93 6.70 10.57 -3.84
C THR A 93 6.80 10.29 -5.34
N GLU A 94 7.68 9.37 -5.74
CA GLU A 94 7.80 8.95 -7.14
C GLU A 94 6.51 8.33 -7.68
N GLN A 95 5.82 7.49 -6.91
CA GLN A 95 4.55 6.91 -7.33
C GLN A 95 3.47 7.98 -7.49
N ALA A 96 3.44 8.99 -6.62
CA ALA A 96 2.52 10.12 -6.76
C ALA A 96 2.76 10.91 -8.04
N ILE A 97 4.03 11.15 -8.41
CA ILE A 97 4.38 11.81 -9.67
C ILE A 97 3.97 10.97 -10.87
N LYS A 98 4.29 9.66 -10.86
CA LYS A 98 3.93 8.72 -11.95
C LYS A 98 2.42 8.60 -12.14
N ALA A 99 1.66 8.68 -11.06
CA ALA A 99 0.19 8.72 -11.08
C ALA A 99 -0.38 10.05 -11.60
N GLY A 100 0.45 11.01 -12.01
CA GLY A 100 0.00 12.32 -12.50
C GLY A 100 -0.49 13.25 -11.40
N LEU A 101 -0.23 12.95 -10.13
CA LEU A 101 -0.71 13.73 -8.98
C LEU A 101 0.20 14.93 -8.65
N PHE A 102 1.08 15.34 -9.56
CA PHE A 102 2.00 16.46 -9.33
C PHE A 102 1.27 17.77 -9.03
N ALA A 103 0.19 18.08 -9.77
CA ALA A 103 -0.63 19.26 -9.51
C ALA A 103 -1.32 19.20 -8.13
N TRP A 104 -1.82 18.02 -7.74
CA TRP A 104 -2.44 17.78 -6.43
C TRP A 104 -1.45 17.94 -5.27
N LEU A 105 -0.20 17.49 -5.45
CA LEU A 105 0.88 17.67 -4.46
C LEU A 105 1.18 19.16 -4.23
N ILE A 106 1.31 19.96 -5.29
CA ILE A 106 1.58 21.40 -5.21
C ILE A 106 0.47 22.13 -4.46
N GLU A 107 -0.79 21.79 -4.72
CA GLU A 107 -1.95 22.44 -4.10
C GLU A 107 -2.03 22.20 -2.59
N LYS A 108 -1.51 21.07 -2.09
CA LYS A 108 -1.59 20.68 -0.67
C LYS A 108 -0.42 21.17 0.21
N VAL A 109 0.68 21.60 -0.38
CA VAL A 109 1.85 22.14 0.35
C VAL A 109 1.71 23.65 0.64
N ARG A 110 0.72 24.30 0.04
CA ARG A 110 0.39 25.72 0.23
C ARG A 110 -0.53 25.94 1.43
#